data_AF-A0A926CHE2-F1
#
_entry.id   AF-A0A926CHE2-F1
#
_cell.length_a   1.000
_cell.length_b   1.000
_cell.length_c   1.000
_cell.angle_alpha   90.00
_cell.angle_beta   90.00
_cell.angle_gamma   90.00
#
_symmetry.space_group_name_H-M   'P 1'
#
loop_
_entity.id
_entity.type
_entity.pdbx_description
1 polymer ?
#
loop_
_entity_poly.entity_id
_entity_poly.type
_entity_poly.pdbx_seq_one_letter_code
_entity_poly.pdbx_strand_id
1 'polypeptide(L)'
;IHEKRRVVLIANNIAREYWSSAQVAIGKQIRSNATDPWSEIVGVTGDIRHDGAEKKAPSTVYWPLRSSNSMSFLVRGTRAGTDGLATEIRQAVSAVNGSLPITEMQTMKQVYDKSMSRTSFTLTLLAISGGMALLLAAVGIYAVISYTVAQRTREIGIRMAMGAQQGDLKMLFVRRGLLWSGVGAAAGLTAAVGLSRLMSTLLFGISPVDPLTYLIVVAGLLAAAAVASYLPARRVTRVDPVEALRAE
;
A
#
# COMPACT_ATOMS: atom_id res chain seq x y z
N ILE A 1 -42.94 19.21 -29.79
CA ILE A 1 -43.35 17.81 -29.51
C ILE A 1 -42.09 16.95 -29.39
N HIS A 2 -41.26 17.20 -28.39
CA HIS A 2 -40.32 16.19 -27.88
C HIS A 2 -40.80 15.97 -26.46
N GLU A 3 -41.53 14.89 -26.22
CA GLU A 3 -41.67 14.37 -24.86
C GLU A 3 -40.25 14.28 -24.32
N LYS A 4 -39.91 15.16 -23.38
CA LYS A 4 -38.66 15.06 -22.63
C LYS A 4 -38.77 13.79 -21.80
N ARG A 5 -38.49 12.63 -22.41
CA ARG A 5 -38.33 11.37 -21.70
C ARG A 5 -37.30 11.64 -20.61
N ARG A 6 -37.75 11.54 -19.37
CA ARG A 6 -36.91 11.75 -18.19
C ARG A 6 -36.11 10.48 -18.04
N VAL A 7 -34.89 10.50 -18.55
CA VAL A 7 -34.00 9.36 -18.56
C VAL A 7 -32.90 9.56 -17.54
N VAL A 8 -32.37 8.46 -17.00
CA VAL A 8 -31.30 8.49 -16.01
C VAL A 8 -30.36 7.31 -16.24
N LEU A 9 -29.09 7.50 -15.90
CA LEU A 9 -28.11 6.41 -15.86
C LEU A 9 -27.75 6.13 -14.41
N ILE A 10 -27.53 4.87 -14.07
CA ILE A 10 -27.17 4.45 -12.71
C ILE A 10 -25.82 3.74 -12.72
N ALA A 11 -25.10 3.79 -11.61
CA ALA A 11 -23.93 2.96 -11.41
C ALA A 11 -24.33 1.48 -11.17
N ASN A 12 -23.44 0.56 -11.54
CA ASN A 12 -23.67 -0.89 -11.46
C ASN A 12 -23.85 -1.41 -10.03
N ASN A 13 -23.28 -0.73 -9.03
CA ASN A 13 -23.48 -1.02 -7.61
C ASN A 13 -24.95 -0.89 -7.19
N ILE A 14 -25.62 0.19 -7.58
CA ILE A 14 -27.06 0.41 -7.33
C ILE A 14 -27.88 -0.67 -8.07
N ALA A 15 -27.53 -0.94 -9.33
CA ALA A 15 -28.24 -1.93 -10.13
C ALA A 15 -28.24 -3.31 -9.47
N ARG A 16 -27.08 -3.73 -8.95
CA ARG A 16 -26.93 -4.99 -8.21
C ARG A 16 -27.65 -5.00 -6.86
N GLU A 17 -27.61 -3.88 -6.14
CA GLU A 17 -28.19 -3.79 -4.80
C GLU A 17 -29.72 -3.83 -4.82
N TYR A 18 -30.36 -3.13 -5.76
CA TYR A 18 -31.82 -3.02 -5.82
C TYR A 18 -32.49 -3.99 -6.81
N TRP A 19 -31.79 -4.39 -7.87
CA TRP A 19 -32.37 -5.21 -8.96
C TRP A 19 -31.57 -6.47 -9.28
N SER A 20 -30.58 -6.83 -8.45
CA SER A 20 -29.71 -8.02 -8.57
C SER A 20 -28.81 -8.06 -9.82
N SER A 21 -29.16 -7.36 -10.90
CA SER A 21 -28.40 -7.31 -12.15
C SER A 21 -28.62 -5.99 -12.90
N ALA A 22 -27.65 -5.62 -13.74
CA ALA A 22 -27.72 -4.44 -14.59
C ALA A 22 -28.86 -4.49 -15.61
N GLN A 23 -29.14 -5.67 -16.16
CA GLN A 23 -30.15 -5.87 -17.20
C GLN A 23 -31.57 -5.64 -16.67
N VAL A 24 -31.86 -6.06 -15.45
CA VAL A 24 -33.18 -5.92 -14.82
C VAL A 24 -33.47 -4.47 -14.41
N ALA A 25 -32.44 -3.69 -14.14
CA ALA A 25 -32.57 -2.28 -13.79
C ALA A 25 -32.98 -1.40 -14.98
N ILE A 26 -32.65 -1.80 -16.22
CA ILE A 26 -33.02 -1.04 -17.42
C ILE A 26 -34.54 -1.09 -17.62
N GLY A 27 -35.15 0.07 -17.91
CA GLY A 27 -36.60 0.25 -18.03
C GLY A 27 -37.34 0.42 -16.70
N LYS A 28 -36.65 0.28 -15.56
CA LYS A 28 -37.21 0.63 -14.24
C LYS A 28 -37.18 2.14 -14.03
N GLN A 29 -37.96 2.61 -13.06
CA GLN A 29 -38.07 4.03 -12.78
C GLN A 29 -37.52 4.38 -11.40
N ILE A 30 -36.84 5.52 -11.32
CA ILE A 30 -36.35 6.10 -10.07
C ILE A 30 -36.70 7.59 -9.99
N ARG A 31 -36.76 8.12 -8.77
CA ARG A 31 -36.96 9.54 -8.49
C ARG A 31 -35.99 9.97 -7.40
N SER A 32 -35.48 11.20 -7.46
CA SER A 32 -34.53 11.69 -6.45
C SER A 32 -35.23 12.01 -5.13
N ASN A 33 -36.44 12.56 -5.19
CA ASN A 33 -37.26 12.96 -4.05
C ASN A 33 -38.68 12.46 -4.23
N ALA A 34 -39.47 12.41 -3.15
CA ALA A 34 -40.87 12.01 -3.22
C ALA A 34 -41.72 12.93 -4.12
N THR A 35 -41.34 14.21 -4.21
CA THR A 35 -41.96 15.25 -5.03
C THR A 35 -41.44 15.28 -6.48
N ASP A 36 -40.33 14.59 -6.75
CA ASP A 36 -39.76 14.54 -8.09
C ASP A 36 -40.55 13.56 -8.97
N PRO A 37 -40.72 13.88 -10.26
CA PRO A 37 -41.29 12.94 -11.20
C PRO A 37 -40.36 11.75 -11.44
N TRP A 38 -40.98 10.61 -11.78
CA TRP A 38 -40.27 9.40 -12.16
C TRP A 38 -39.43 9.58 -13.43
N SER A 39 -38.21 9.02 -13.40
CA SER A 39 -37.29 8.93 -14.53
C SER A 39 -36.97 7.47 -14.82
N GLU A 40 -36.95 7.11 -16.10
CA GLU A 40 -36.63 5.77 -16.58
C GLU A 40 -35.12 5.54 -16.67
N ILE A 41 -34.65 4.42 -16.15
CA ILE A 41 -33.27 3.97 -16.23
C ILE A 41 -33.02 3.44 -17.65
N VAL A 42 -32.18 4.14 -18.41
CA VAL A 42 -31.86 3.76 -19.81
C VAL A 42 -30.51 3.08 -19.95
N GLY A 43 -29.71 3.04 -18.89
CA GLY A 43 -28.39 2.44 -18.94
C GLY A 43 -27.71 2.37 -17.58
N VAL A 44 -26.70 1.49 -17.53
CA VAL A 44 -25.89 1.23 -16.35
C VAL A 44 -24.44 1.51 -16.68
N THR A 45 -23.77 2.33 -15.87
CA THR A 45 -22.35 2.67 -16.02
C THR A 45 -21.47 1.81 -15.11
N GLY A 46 -20.16 1.79 -15.38
CA GLY A 46 -19.18 1.23 -14.45
C GLY A 46 -19.19 1.94 -13.09
N ASP A 47 -18.76 1.23 -12.05
CA ASP A 47 -18.67 1.76 -10.69
C ASP A 47 -17.52 2.77 -10.58
N ILE A 48 -17.81 4.01 -10.20
CA ILE A 48 -16.80 5.05 -9.99
C ILE A 48 -16.54 5.19 -8.49
N ARG A 49 -15.27 5.09 -8.09
CA ARG A 49 -14.83 5.32 -6.71
C ARG A 49 -14.48 6.79 -6.52
N HIS A 50 -15.43 7.57 -6.01
CA HIS A 50 -15.24 9.00 -5.80
C HIS A 50 -14.51 9.33 -4.49
N ASP A 51 -14.72 8.53 -3.44
CA ASP A 51 -14.23 8.83 -2.08
C ASP A 51 -12.85 8.24 -1.74
N GLY A 52 -12.15 7.71 -2.74
CA GLY A 52 -10.88 6.99 -2.58
C GLY A 52 -10.92 5.58 -3.17
N ALA A 53 -9.76 5.05 -3.55
CA ALA A 53 -9.64 3.71 -4.13
C ALA A 53 -9.94 2.61 -3.10
N GLU A 54 -9.72 2.92 -1.83
CA GLU A 54 -9.88 2.07 -0.64
C GLU A 54 -11.32 1.95 -0.15
N LYS A 55 -12.24 2.80 -0.64
CA LYS A 55 -13.65 2.78 -0.25
C LYS A 55 -14.52 2.12 -1.31
N LYS A 56 -15.64 1.55 -0.88
CA LYS A 56 -16.67 1.04 -1.79
C LYS A 56 -17.17 2.19 -2.66
N ALA A 57 -17.38 1.93 -3.95
CA ALA A 57 -17.97 2.92 -4.85
C ALA A 57 -19.33 3.37 -4.28
N PRO A 58 -19.54 4.69 -4.09
CA PRO A 58 -20.81 5.19 -3.60
C PRO A 58 -21.91 4.99 -4.64
N SER A 59 -23.14 4.84 -4.15
CA SER A 59 -24.33 4.75 -5.00
C SER A 59 -24.48 6.06 -5.79
N THR A 60 -24.18 5.99 -7.10
CA THR A 60 -24.13 7.16 -7.97
C THR A 60 -25.21 7.08 -9.05
N VAL A 61 -25.95 8.17 -9.22
CA VAL A 61 -27.00 8.33 -10.23
C VAL A 61 -26.70 9.55 -11.09
N TYR A 62 -26.69 9.38 -12.40
CA TYR A 62 -26.42 10.45 -13.36
C TYR A 62 -27.71 10.97 -13.94
N TRP A 63 -28.07 12.18 -13.50
CA TRP A 63 -29.22 12.91 -14.02
C TRP A 63 -28.81 13.78 -15.22
N PRO A 64 -29.67 13.92 -16.24
CA PRO A 64 -29.51 14.96 -17.25
C PRO A 64 -29.39 16.32 -16.58
N LEU A 65 -28.55 17.19 -17.13
CA LEU A 65 -28.19 18.48 -16.54
C LEU A 65 -29.41 19.20 -15.93
N ARG A 66 -29.45 19.25 -14.59
CA ARG A 66 -30.43 20.03 -13.83
C ARG A 66 -29.77 21.37 -13.48
N SER A 67 -30.57 22.43 -13.38
CA SER A 67 -30.08 23.70 -12.84
C SER A 67 -29.54 23.44 -11.43
N SER A 68 -28.22 23.59 -11.27
CA SER A 68 -27.50 23.38 -10.02
C SER A 68 -26.75 24.66 -9.70
N ASN A 69 -26.67 25.00 -8.41
CA ASN A 69 -25.91 26.16 -7.94
C ASN A 69 -24.40 26.00 -8.12
N SER A 70 -23.91 24.77 -8.36
CA SER A 70 -22.52 24.50 -8.75
C SER A 70 -22.49 23.76 -10.09
N MET A 71 -21.72 24.32 -11.04
CA MET A 71 -21.50 23.74 -12.35
C MET A 71 -20.01 23.51 -12.55
N SER A 72 -19.63 22.28 -12.87
CA SER A 72 -18.26 21.92 -13.21
C SER A 72 -18.22 21.42 -14.64
N PHE A 73 -17.24 21.89 -15.41
CA PHE A 73 -17.02 21.46 -16.77
C PHE A 73 -15.85 20.49 -16.84
N LEU A 74 -16.05 19.37 -17.53
CA LEU A 74 -15.00 18.41 -17.80
C LEU A 74 -14.62 18.49 -19.28
N VAL A 75 -13.36 18.83 -19.54
CA VAL A 75 -12.81 18.92 -20.89
C VAL A 75 -11.90 17.73 -21.13
N ARG A 76 -12.17 16.96 -22.19
CA ARG A 76 -11.33 15.85 -22.64
C ARG A 76 -10.58 16.26 -23.90
N GLY A 77 -9.25 16.13 -23.89
CA GLY A 77 -8.42 16.41 -25.06
C GLY A 77 -6.98 15.94 -24.86
N THR A 78 -6.23 15.83 -25.95
CA THR A 78 -4.80 15.42 -25.92
C THR A 78 -3.90 16.47 -25.28
N ARG A 79 -4.30 17.75 -25.32
CA ARG A 79 -3.61 18.87 -24.64
C ARG A 79 -4.02 19.01 -23.17
N ALA A 80 -4.78 18.07 -22.60
CA ALA A 80 -5.24 18.16 -21.23
C ALA A 80 -4.05 18.22 -20.25
N GLY A 81 -4.00 19.29 -19.45
CA GLY A 81 -2.95 19.52 -18.46
C GLY A 81 -1.73 20.31 -18.94
N THR A 82 -1.75 20.85 -20.15
CA THR A 82 -0.76 21.86 -20.56
C THR A 82 -1.17 23.26 -20.07
N ASP A 83 -0.19 24.09 -19.70
CA ASP A 83 -0.44 25.47 -19.26
C ASP A 83 -1.09 26.33 -20.36
N GLY A 84 -0.77 26.02 -21.63
CA GLY A 84 -1.39 26.66 -22.79
C GLY A 84 -2.90 26.43 -22.86
N LEU A 85 -3.37 25.18 -22.69
CA LEU A 85 -4.80 24.88 -22.72
C LEU A 85 -5.54 25.53 -21.54
N ALA A 86 -4.93 25.54 -20.35
CA ALA A 86 -5.49 26.21 -19.18
C ALA A 86 -5.73 27.71 -19.44
N THR A 87 -4.76 28.36 -20.07
CA THR A 87 -4.82 29.78 -20.43
C THR A 87 -5.89 30.03 -21.51
N GLU A 88 -5.94 29.21 -22.55
CA GLU A 88 -6.96 29.27 -23.61
C GLU A 88 -8.39 29.13 -23.03
N ILE A 89 -8.61 28.17 -22.13
CA ILE A 89 -9.91 27.98 -21.47
C ILE A 89 -10.27 29.21 -20.64
N ARG A 90 -9.33 29.78 -19.88
CA ARG A 90 -9.57 30.97 -19.07
C ARG A 90 -9.95 32.16 -19.95
N GLN A 91 -9.27 32.36 -21.07
CA GLN A 91 -9.60 33.41 -22.04
C GLN A 91 -11.00 33.21 -22.64
N ALA A 92 -11.32 31.99 -23.07
CA ALA A 92 -12.63 31.67 -23.64
C ALA A 92 -13.78 31.91 -22.63
N VAL A 93 -13.60 31.53 -21.36
CA VAL A 93 -14.59 31.80 -20.30
C VAL A 93 -14.71 33.30 -20.04
N SER A 94 -13.58 34.02 -19.95
CA SER A 94 -13.58 35.46 -19.69
C SER A 94 -14.24 36.27 -20.81
N ALA A 95 -14.17 35.80 -22.07
CA ALA A 95 -14.83 36.42 -23.21
C ALA A 95 -16.36 36.30 -23.13
N VAL A 96 -16.87 35.23 -22.52
CA VAL A 96 -18.31 35.05 -22.27
C VAL A 96 -18.74 35.86 -21.06
N ASN A 97 -18.00 35.76 -19.95
CA ASN A 97 -18.28 36.52 -18.74
C ASN A 97 -17.02 36.65 -17.86
N GLY A 98 -16.48 37.88 -17.81
CA GLY A 98 -15.29 38.20 -17.01
C GLY A 98 -15.50 38.20 -15.49
N SER A 99 -16.74 38.18 -15.01
CA SER A 99 -17.03 38.16 -13.57
C SER A 99 -17.16 36.75 -12.98
N LEU A 100 -16.98 35.69 -13.78
CA LEU A 100 -17.02 34.31 -13.30
C LEU A 100 -15.65 33.88 -12.76
N PRO A 101 -15.51 33.62 -11.45
CA PRO A 101 -14.27 33.10 -10.90
C PRO A 101 -14.09 31.64 -11.33
N ILE A 102 -12.98 31.33 -12.00
CA ILE A 102 -12.54 29.95 -12.21
C ILE A 102 -11.78 29.52 -10.95
N THR A 103 -12.51 28.98 -9.98
CA THR A 103 -11.98 28.72 -8.63
C THR A 103 -10.99 27.56 -8.58
N GLU A 104 -11.26 26.46 -9.30
CA GLU A 104 -10.42 25.26 -9.27
C GLU A 104 -10.28 24.63 -10.66
N MET A 105 -9.26 25.04 -11.40
CA MET A 105 -8.83 24.33 -12.61
C MET A 105 -7.82 23.26 -12.20
N GLN A 106 -8.25 22.00 -12.24
CA GLN A 106 -7.40 20.86 -11.90
C GLN A 106 -7.44 19.82 -13.02
N THR A 107 -6.31 19.17 -13.26
CA THR A 107 -6.27 18.03 -14.16
C THR A 107 -6.77 16.77 -13.43
N MET A 108 -7.35 15.83 -14.17
CA MET A 108 -7.72 14.53 -13.58
C MET A 108 -6.51 13.80 -12.96
N LYS A 109 -5.29 14.06 -13.46
CA LYS A 109 -4.05 13.56 -12.86
C LYS A 109 -3.80 14.18 -11.47
N GLN A 110 -3.94 15.50 -11.33
CA GLN A 110 -3.80 16.18 -10.04
C GLN A 110 -4.85 15.71 -9.03
N VAL A 111 -6.09 15.49 -9.46
CA VAL A 111 -7.15 14.92 -8.61
C VAL A 111 -6.74 13.53 -8.12
N TYR A 112 -6.24 12.69 -9.01
CA TYR A 112 -5.75 11.35 -8.66
C TYR A 112 -4.55 11.40 -7.70
N ASP A 113 -3.55 12.24 -7.97
CA ASP A 113 -2.35 12.39 -7.14
C ASP A 113 -2.70 12.92 -5.74
N LYS A 114 -3.67 13.85 -5.63
CA LYS A 114 -4.17 14.37 -4.35
C LYS A 114 -4.88 13.30 -3.54
N SER A 115 -5.68 12.44 -4.18
CA SER A 115 -6.28 11.26 -3.52
C SER A 115 -5.22 10.28 -3.05
N MET A 116 -4.13 10.07 -3.82
CA MET A 116 -3.07 9.12 -3.46
C MET A 116 -2.12 9.65 -2.38
N SER A 117 -1.98 10.97 -2.23
CA SER A 117 -1.04 11.61 -1.29
C SER A 117 -1.23 11.15 0.18
N ARG A 118 -2.49 11.00 0.63
CA ARG A 118 -2.78 10.47 1.98
C ARG A 118 -2.26 9.04 2.16
N THR A 119 -2.46 8.18 1.16
CA THR A 119 -1.99 6.80 1.18
C THR A 119 -0.46 6.72 1.15
N SER A 120 0.19 7.52 0.30
CA SER A 120 1.65 7.56 0.18
C SER A 120 2.33 8.02 1.47
N PHE A 121 1.74 8.98 2.20
CA PHE A 121 2.27 9.43 3.48
C PHE A 121 2.27 8.31 4.54
N THR A 122 1.14 7.62 4.71
CA THR A 122 1.04 6.50 5.64
C THR A 122 2.00 5.35 5.27
N LEU A 123 2.10 5.02 3.98
CA LEU A 123 3.03 3.99 3.50
C LEU A 123 4.49 4.37 3.77
N THR A 124 4.85 5.65 3.60
CA THR A 124 6.21 6.15 3.88
C THR A 124 6.53 6.03 5.37
N LEU A 125 5.60 6.43 6.25
CA LEU A 125 5.79 6.31 7.70
C LEU A 125 5.93 4.83 8.12
N LEU A 126 5.13 3.95 7.53
CA LEU A 126 5.19 2.51 7.78
C LEU A 126 6.50 1.91 7.29
N ALA A 127 7.00 2.35 6.14
CA ALA A 127 8.30 1.94 5.60
C ALA A 127 9.46 2.36 6.53
N ILE A 128 9.44 3.60 7.02
CA ILE A 128 10.45 4.09 7.97
C ILE A 128 10.37 3.31 9.29
N SER A 129 9.18 3.12 9.84
CA SER A 129 8.96 2.36 11.07
C SER A 129 9.43 0.90 10.95
N GLY A 130 9.06 0.23 9.85
CA GLY A 130 9.52 -1.13 9.55
C GLY A 130 11.03 -1.19 9.37
N GLY A 131 11.64 -0.19 8.72
CA GLY A 131 13.10 -0.07 8.59
C GLY A 131 13.79 0.09 9.95
N MET A 132 13.27 0.93 10.85
CA MET A 132 13.80 1.06 12.21
C MET A 132 13.68 -0.22 13.02
N ALA A 133 12.53 -0.91 12.94
CA ALA A 133 12.34 -2.19 13.61
C ALA A 133 13.33 -3.25 13.10
N LEU A 134 13.58 -3.29 11.78
CA LEU A 134 14.55 -4.19 11.18
C LEU A 134 15.99 -3.87 11.61
N LEU A 135 16.36 -2.59 11.70
CA LEU A 135 17.66 -2.16 12.23
C LEU A 135 17.83 -2.56 13.70
N LEU A 136 16.83 -2.32 14.54
CA LEU A 136 16.85 -2.72 15.95
C LEU A 136 16.98 -4.24 16.10
N ALA A 137 16.25 -5.01 15.29
CA ALA A 137 16.37 -6.47 15.26
C ALA A 137 17.79 -6.91 14.86
N ALA A 138 18.38 -6.29 13.82
CA ALA A 138 19.74 -6.58 13.37
C ALA A 138 20.78 -6.28 14.48
N VAL A 139 20.64 -5.14 15.18
CA VAL A 139 21.50 -4.78 16.31
C VAL A 139 21.34 -5.78 17.46
N GLY A 140 20.11 -6.21 17.76
CA GLY A 140 19.85 -7.24 18.78
C GLY A 140 20.51 -8.58 18.45
N ILE A 141 20.38 -9.05 17.21
CA ILE A 141 21.04 -10.29 16.74
C ILE A 141 22.57 -10.14 16.86
N TYR A 142 23.12 -9.00 16.42
CA TYR A 142 24.54 -8.71 16.55
C TYR A 142 25.01 -8.76 18.01
N ALA A 143 24.29 -8.11 18.93
CA ALA A 143 24.62 -8.06 20.34
C ALA A 143 24.61 -9.47 20.98
N VAL A 144 23.58 -10.27 20.72
CA VAL A 144 23.47 -11.63 21.25
C VAL A 144 24.57 -12.55 20.71
N ILE A 145 24.88 -12.48 19.40
CA ILE A 145 25.95 -13.28 18.80
C ILE A 145 27.32 -12.82 19.31
N SER A 146 27.58 -11.52 19.37
CA SER A 146 28.83 -10.99 19.91
C SER A 146 29.04 -11.39 21.37
N TYR A 147 27.97 -11.37 22.18
CA TYR A 147 28.04 -11.77 23.58
C TYR A 147 28.30 -13.28 23.74
N THR A 148 27.59 -14.12 22.98
CA THR A 148 27.80 -15.58 23.02
C THR A 148 29.17 -16.00 22.51
N VAL A 149 29.73 -15.28 21.53
CA VAL A 149 31.12 -15.42 21.10
C VAL A 149 32.07 -15.07 22.24
N ALA A 150 31.89 -13.92 22.88
CA ALA A 150 32.76 -13.46 23.96
C ALA A 150 32.79 -14.44 25.15
N GLN A 151 31.63 -14.99 25.54
CA GLN A 151 31.54 -16.00 26.60
C GLN A 151 32.21 -17.34 26.22
N ARG A 152 32.27 -17.68 24.92
CA ARG A 152 32.82 -18.95 24.43
C ARG A 152 34.23 -18.83 23.86
N THR A 153 34.90 -17.70 24.03
CA THR A 153 36.24 -17.43 23.50
C THR A 153 37.24 -18.52 23.89
N ARG A 154 37.17 -19.03 25.14
CA ARG A 154 38.04 -20.11 25.64
C ARG A 154 37.80 -21.45 24.94
N GLU A 155 36.53 -21.85 24.75
CA GLU A 155 36.18 -23.08 24.01
C GLU A 155 36.62 -22.99 22.55
N ILE A 156 36.46 -21.81 21.95
CA ILE A 156 36.86 -21.52 20.56
C ILE A 156 38.38 -21.60 20.42
N GLY A 157 39.14 -21.03 21.37
CA GLY A 157 40.60 -21.08 21.41
C GLY A 157 41.14 -22.52 21.53
N ILE A 158 40.54 -23.34 22.40
CA ILE A 158 40.91 -24.76 22.55
C ILE A 158 40.63 -25.54 21.25
N ARG A 159 39.47 -25.31 20.60
CA ARG A 159 39.16 -25.97 19.32
C ARG A 159 40.11 -25.55 18.20
N MET A 160 40.47 -24.27 18.12
CA MET A 160 41.46 -23.80 17.14
C MET A 160 42.85 -24.40 17.41
N ALA A 161 43.25 -24.54 18.67
CA ALA A 161 44.51 -25.21 19.04
C ALA A 161 44.53 -26.70 18.67
N MET A 162 43.38 -27.36 18.64
CA MET A 162 43.22 -28.74 18.14
C MET A 162 43.06 -28.85 16.62
N GLY A 163 43.28 -27.76 15.87
CA GLY A 163 43.27 -27.76 14.40
C GLY A 163 41.91 -27.52 13.76
N ALA A 164 40.90 -27.05 14.50
CA ALA A 164 39.60 -26.73 13.91
C ALA A 164 39.72 -25.58 12.89
N GLN A 165 39.19 -25.78 11.69
CA GLN A 165 39.24 -24.80 10.62
C GLN A 165 38.34 -23.59 10.96
N GLN A 166 38.87 -22.38 10.80
CA GLN A 166 38.15 -21.12 11.07
C GLN A 166 36.81 -21.00 10.31
N GLY A 167 36.67 -21.69 9.17
CA GLY A 167 35.44 -21.76 8.38
C GLY A 167 34.30 -22.48 9.10
N ASP A 168 34.58 -23.57 9.82
CA ASP A 168 33.57 -24.37 10.51
C ASP A 168 32.96 -23.61 11.68
N LEU A 169 33.79 -22.83 12.38
CA LEU A 169 33.35 -21.95 13.45
C LEU A 169 32.46 -20.80 12.92
N LYS A 170 32.82 -20.17 11.79
CA LYS A 170 31.96 -19.16 11.14
C LYS A 170 30.60 -19.75 10.77
N MET A 171 30.61 -20.91 10.11
CA MET A 171 29.40 -21.57 9.62
C MET A 171 28.47 -21.96 10.77
N LEU A 172 29.03 -22.37 11.92
CA LEU A 172 28.26 -22.70 13.11
C LEU A 172 27.45 -21.49 13.64
N PHE A 173 28.09 -20.32 13.77
CA PHE A 173 27.42 -19.13 14.29
C PHE A 173 26.42 -18.55 13.28
N VAL A 174 26.77 -18.50 11.99
CA VAL A 174 25.86 -18.05 10.93
C VAL A 174 24.64 -18.96 10.83
N ARG A 175 24.84 -20.29 10.83
CA ARG A 175 23.73 -21.26 10.79
C ARG A 175 22.82 -21.10 12.01
N ARG A 176 23.37 -20.88 13.20
CA ARG A 176 22.58 -20.68 14.42
C ARG A 176 21.79 -19.36 14.37
N GLY A 177 22.39 -18.28 13.87
CA GLY A 177 21.71 -17.01 13.62
C GLY A 177 20.54 -17.18 12.65
N LEU A 178 20.78 -17.81 11.50
CA LEU A 178 19.76 -18.09 10.49
C LEU A 178 18.63 -18.99 11.01
N LEU A 179 18.93 -19.98 11.86
CA LEU A 179 17.92 -20.87 12.43
C LEU A 179 16.96 -20.11 13.34
N TRP A 180 17.48 -19.28 14.25
CA TRP A 180 16.65 -18.44 15.12
C TRP A 180 15.88 -17.37 14.34
N SER A 181 16.49 -16.76 13.33
CA SER A 181 15.80 -15.82 12.43
C SER A 181 14.71 -16.51 11.61
N GLY A 182 14.92 -17.75 11.18
CA GLY A 182 13.91 -18.55 10.49
C GLY A 182 12.71 -18.87 11.38
N VAL A 183 12.93 -19.24 12.64
CA VAL A 183 11.85 -19.46 13.62
C VAL A 183 11.08 -18.17 13.89
N GLY A 184 11.79 -17.05 14.09
CA GLY A 184 11.17 -15.74 14.27
C GLY A 184 10.37 -15.29 13.04
N ALA A 185 10.90 -15.50 11.83
CA ALA A 185 10.23 -15.18 10.58
C ALA A 185 8.97 -16.03 10.40
N ALA A 186 9.03 -17.34 10.69
CA ALA A 186 7.86 -18.21 10.64
C ALA A 186 6.78 -17.75 11.61
N ALA A 187 7.12 -17.53 12.89
CA ALA A 187 6.18 -17.05 13.90
C ALA A 187 5.56 -15.70 13.53
N GLY A 188 6.39 -14.76 13.02
CA GLY A 188 5.94 -13.46 12.54
C GLY A 188 4.99 -13.57 11.34
N LEU A 189 5.25 -14.48 10.41
CA LEU A 189 4.37 -14.72 9.27
C LEU A 189 3.01 -15.24 9.72
N THR A 190 2.98 -16.21 10.65
CA THR A 190 1.74 -16.77 11.17
C THR A 190 0.92 -15.70 11.88
N ALA A 191 1.57 -14.87 12.68
CA ALA A 191 0.93 -13.73 13.35
C ALA A 191 0.41 -12.70 12.34
N ALA A 192 1.20 -12.35 11.32
CA ALA A 192 0.81 -11.38 10.29
C ALA A 192 -0.39 -11.85 9.46
N VAL A 193 -0.41 -13.13 9.05
CA VAL A 193 -1.54 -13.72 8.33
C VAL A 193 -2.79 -13.76 9.23
N GLY A 194 -2.63 -14.12 10.50
CA GLY A 194 -3.72 -14.11 11.48
C GLY A 194 -4.33 -12.72 11.67
N LEU A 195 -3.49 -11.70 11.86
CA LEU A 195 -3.92 -10.32 12.03
C LEU A 195 -4.55 -9.75 10.75
N SER A 196 -3.95 -10.01 9.58
CA SER A 196 -4.49 -9.58 8.29
C SER A 196 -5.89 -10.13 8.07
N ARG A 197 -6.10 -11.41 8.41
CA ARG A 197 -7.41 -12.05 8.33
C ARG A 197 -8.42 -11.40 9.27
N LEU A 198 -8.03 -11.10 10.52
CA LEU A 198 -8.88 -10.36 11.45
C LEU A 198 -9.24 -8.96 10.90
N MET A 199 -8.26 -8.23 10.36
CA MET A 199 -8.49 -6.91 9.76
C MET A 199 -9.41 -6.98 8.54
N SER A 200 -9.32 -8.03 7.72
CA SER A 200 -10.21 -8.21 6.56
C SER A 200 -11.69 -8.41 6.96
N THR A 201 -11.95 -8.88 8.19
CA THR A 201 -13.31 -8.96 8.73
C THR A 201 -13.86 -7.62 9.21
N LEU A 202 -12.96 -6.68 9.54
CA LEU A 202 -13.31 -5.34 10.03
C LEU A 202 -13.34 -4.29 8.91
N LEU A 203 -12.49 -4.44 7.88
CA LEU A 203 -12.40 -3.54 6.73
C LEU A 203 -12.80 -4.28 5.44
N PHE A 204 -13.93 -3.88 4.85
CA PHE A 204 -14.42 -4.42 3.58
C PHE A 204 -13.46 -4.11 2.42
N GLY A 205 -13.04 -5.15 1.69
CA GLY A 205 -12.43 -5.01 0.36
C GLY A 205 -10.89 -5.02 0.32
N ILE A 206 -10.21 -5.33 1.42
CA ILE A 206 -8.76 -5.56 1.41
C ILE A 206 -8.51 -7.01 0.99
N SER A 207 -7.77 -7.21 -0.11
CA SER A 207 -7.31 -8.55 -0.48
C SER A 207 -6.33 -9.04 0.60
N PRO A 208 -6.61 -10.14 1.31
CA PRO A 208 -5.99 -10.40 2.61
C PRO A 208 -4.51 -10.82 2.53
N VAL A 209 -4.01 -11.24 1.36
CA VAL A 209 -2.66 -11.79 1.23
C VAL A 209 -2.13 -11.55 -0.19
N ASP A 210 -1.04 -10.80 -0.32
CA ASP A 210 -0.22 -10.78 -1.54
C ASP A 210 1.04 -11.64 -1.30
N PRO A 211 1.11 -12.87 -1.87
CA PRO A 211 2.23 -13.79 -1.65
C PRO A 211 3.59 -13.19 -2.00
N LEU A 212 3.65 -12.33 -3.01
CA LEU A 212 4.89 -11.73 -3.47
C LEU A 212 5.46 -10.75 -2.43
N THR A 213 4.60 -9.95 -1.81
CA THR A 213 4.98 -9.07 -0.70
C THR A 213 5.52 -9.86 0.50
N TYR A 214 4.85 -10.95 0.91
CA TYR A 214 5.33 -11.78 2.02
C TYR A 214 6.69 -12.43 1.71
N LEU A 215 6.90 -12.89 0.48
CA LEU A 215 8.17 -13.48 0.06
C LEU A 215 9.31 -12.46 0.11
N ILE A 216 9.08 -11.24 -0.36
CA ILE A 216 10.07 -10.15 -0.31
C ILE A 216 10.43 -9.80 1.14
N VAL A 217 9.44 -9.73 2.04
CA VAL A 217 9.67 -9.42 3.46
C VAL A 217 10.51 -10.52 4.14
N VAL A 218 10.17 -11.80 3.93
CA VAL A 218 10.95 -12.91 4.49
C VAL A 218 12.38 -12.92 3.94
N ALA A 219 12.54 -12.73 2.63
CA ALA A 219 13.87 -12.65 2.02
C ALA A 219 14.70 -11.49 2.59
N GLY A 220 14.08 -10.32 2.76
CA GLY A 220 14.72 -9.15 3.37
C GLY A 220 15.15 -9.38 4.82
N LEU A 221 14.28 -9.99 5.63
CA LEU A 221 14.59 -10.32 7.03
C LEU A 221 15.74 -11.34 7.13
N LEU A 222 15.74 -12.38 6.28
CA LEU A 222 16.80 -13.38 6.24
C LEU A 222 18.13 -12.76 5.78
N ALA A 223 18.10 -11.88 4.77
CA ALA A 223 19.29 -11.16 4.32
C ALA A 223 19.86 -10.25 5.42
N ALA A 224 19.01 -9.50 6.12
CA ALA A 224 19.42 -8.66 7.24
C ALA A 224 20.03 -9.48 8.38
N ALA A 225 19.42 -10.61 8.74
CA ALA A 225 19.94 -11.54 9.74
C ALA A 225 21.29 -12.16 9.32
N ALA A 226 21.45 -12.52 8.04
CA ALA A 226 22.69 -13.03 7.50
C ALA A 226 23.82 -11.98 7.62
N VAL A 227 23.54 -10.73 7.24
CA VAL A 227 24.50 -9.62 7.36
C VAL A 227 24.86 -9.35 8.83
N ALA A 228 23.86 -9.27 9.71
CA ALA A 228 24.04 -9.02 11.14
C ALA A 228 24.84 -10.12 11.86
N SER A 229 24.64 -11.39 11.47
CA SER A 229 25.37 -12.53 12.04
C SER A 229 26.76 -12.76 11.43
N TYR A 230 26.96 -12.38 10.17
CA TYR A 230 28.25 -12.53 9.49
C TYR A 230 29.33 -11.59 10.02
N LEU A 231 28.98 -10.34 10.38
CA LEU A 231 29.90 -9.35 10.94
C LEU A 231 30.65 -9.84 12.21
N PRO A 232 29.97 -10.30 13.28
CA PRO A 232 30.63 -10.82 14.48
C PRO A 232 31.34 -12.16 14.21
N ALA A 233 30.78 -13.03 13.36
CA ALA A 233 31.43 -14.28 12.96
C ALA A 233 32.77 -14.05 12.23
N ARG A 234 32.86 -13.00 11.40
CA ARG A 234 34.13 -12.59 10.76
C ARG A 234 35.14 -12.08 11.80
N ARG A 235 34.66 -11.39 12.84
CA ARG A 235 35.49 -10.89 13.95
C ARG A 235 36.18 -12.03 14.70
N VAL A 236 35.47 -13.15 14.96
CA VAL A 236 36.02 -14.36 15.61
C VAL A 236 37.28 -14.86 14.92
N THR A 237 37.30 -14.82 13.60
CA THR A 237 38.41 -15.39 12.81
C THR A 237 39.62 -14.47 12.66
N ARG A 238 39.51 -13.25 13.19
CA ARG A 238 40.63 -12.32 13.32
C ARG A 238 41.21 -12.27 14.73
N VAL A 239 40.58 -12.93 15.71
CA VAL A 239 41.15 -13.04 17.06
C VAL A 239 42.30 -14.03 17.01
N ASP A 240 43.50 -13.57 17.33
CA ASP A 240 44.70 -14.39 17.36
C ASP A 240 44.58 -15.41 18.51
N PRO A 241 44.68 -16.73 18.26
CA PRO A 241 44.60 -17.75 19.31
C PRO A 241 45.59 -17.51 20.47
N VAL A 242 46.71 -16.84 20.20
CA VAL A 242 47.71 -16.48 21.22
C VAL A 242 47.20 -15.39 22.17
N GLU A 243 46.45 -14.40 21.67
CA GLU A 243 45.79 -13.38 22.51
C GLU A 243 44.62 -13.98 23.32
N ALA A 244 43.87 -14.90 22.73
CA ALA A 244 42.74 -15.56 23.40
C ALA A 244 43.16 -16.43 24.61
N LEU A 245 44.41 -16.89 24.66
CA LEU A 245 44.99 -17.65 25.77
C LEU A 245 45.74 -16.76 26.78
N ARG A 246 46.07 -15.52 26.41
CA ARG A 246 46.76 -14.53 27.27
C ARG A 246 45.84 -13.55 27.99
N ALA A 247 44.58 -13.45 27.58
CA ALA A 247 43.56 -12.69 28.30
C ALA A 247 43.21 -13.42 29.61
N GLU A 248 43.90 -13.07 30.70
CA GLU A 248 43.43 -13.25 32.07
C GLU A 248 42.23 -12.34 32.38
#